data_AF-A0AAD4DY83-F1
#
_entry.id   AF-A0AAD4DY83-F1
#
_cell.length_a   1.000
_cell.length_b   1.000
_cell.length_c   1.000
_cell.angle_alpha   90.00
_cell.angle_beta   90.00
_cell.angle_gamma   90.00
#
_symmetry.space_group_name_H-M   'P 1'
#
loop_
_entity.id
_entity.type
_entity.pdbx_description
1 polymer ?
#
loop_
_entity_poly.entity_id
_entity_poly.type
_entity_poly.pdbx_seq_one_letter_code
_entity_poly.pdbx_strand_id
1 'polypeptide(L)'
;PHEFSTSTFCPGILRAESEDVLLQPFSVSVWFSGAVPRHLAHSNIPIKISVSLNEEYQLFTVPVIEIASKRSREPSNNVSNLTSSQYEPFSASDGDTSIPFLPLPSTFNHMDSDHWAELSSTIQSWLVTLADTVTPEWTWGRDAFWYAFVAANPDFPNGKWAFWNPSIPLEGQFIEEWV
;
A
#
# COMPACT_ATOMS: atom_id res chain seq x y z
N PRO A 1 -11.66 27.78 7.70
CA PRO A 1 -11.68 26.70 8.70
C PRO A 1 -12.24 25.42 8.06
N HIS A 2 -11.38 24.44 7.79
CA HIS A 2 -11.86 23.12 7.36
C HIS A 2 -12.37 22.40 8.59
N GLU A 3 -13.69 22.20 8.68
CA GLU A 3 -14.28 21.35 9.72
C GLU A 3 -13.96 19.89 9.40
N PHE A 4 -13.18 19.25 10.25
CA PHE A 4 -12.98 17.80 10.21
C PHE A 4 -14.15 17.15 10.94
N SER A 5 -14.83 16.20 10.28
CA SER A 5 -15.84 15.38 10.93
C SER A 5 -15.15 14.21 11.63
N THR A 6 -15.29 14.13 12.95
CA THR A 6 -14.77 13.02 13.76
C THR A 6 -15.93 12.31 14.44
N SER A 7 -15.98 10.98 14.25
CA SER A 7 -16.95 10.11 14.90
C SER A 7 -16.22 9.05 15.70
N THR A 8 -16.65 8.84 16.94
CA THR A 8 -16.14 7.78 17.81
C THR A 8 -17.17 6.66 17.88
N PHE A 9 -16.72 5.41 17.72
CA PHE A 9 -17.56 4.23 17.77
C PHE A 9 -16.87 3.15 18.61
N CYS A 10 -17.66 2.39 19.38
CA CYS A 10 -17.17 1.28 20.18
C CYS A 10 -17.58 -0.03 19.50
N PRO A 11 -16.65 -0.80 18.91
CA PRO A 11 -16.97 -2.08 18.30
C PRO A 11 -17.48 -3.09 19.32
N GLY A 12 -18.28 -4.04 18.83
CA GLY A 12 -18.72 -5.18 19.62
C GLY A 12 -17.51 -6.00 20.07
N ILE A 13 -17.62 -6.56 21.27
CA ILE A 13 -16.57 -7.39 21.84
C ILE A 13 -17.02 -8.85 21.77
N LEU A 14 -16.20 -9.71 21.16
CA LEU A 14 -16.38 -11.15 21.17
C LEU A 14 -15.43 -11.76 22.20
N ARG A 15 -16.00 -12.48 23.18
CA ARG A 15 -15.20 -13.30 24.10
C ARG A 15 -14.87 -14.61 23.40
N ALA A 16 -13.58 -14.88 23.23
CA ALA A 16 -13.13 -16.18 22.78
C ALA A 16 -13.29 -17.21 23.92
N GLU A 17 -13.13 -18.51 23.62
CA GLU A 17 -13.08 -19.55 24.67
C GLU A 17 -11.77 -19.47 25.49
N SER A 18 -10.77 -18.72 25.02
CA SER A 18 -9.60 -18.30 25.81
C SER A 18 -9.93 -17.05 26.65
N GLU A 19 -9.05 -16.67 27.59
CA GLU A 19 -9.19 -15.40 28.34
C GLU A 19 -9.06 -14.14 27.44
N ASP A 20 -8.88 -14.33 26.13
CA ASP A 20 -8.71 -13.25 25.18
C ASP A 20 -10.04 -12.65 24.73
N VAL A 21 -9.98 -11.34 24.51
CA VAL A 21 -11.11 -10.53 24.10
C VAL A 21 -10.80 -9.95 22.72
N LEU A 22 -11.62 -10.28 21.73
CA LEU A 22 -11.43 -9.82 20.35
C LEU A 22 -12.44 -8.71 20.01
N LEU A 23 -11.95 -7.67 19.33
CA LEU A 23 -12.83 -6.67 18.74
C LEU A 23 -13.48 -7.27 17.49
N GLN A 24 -14.81 -7.18 17.41
CA GLN A 24 -15.53 -7.61 16.21
C GLN A 24 -15.22 -6.68 15.04
N PRO A 25 -14.95 -7.22 13.84
CA PRO A 25 -14.83 -6.41 12.64
C PRO A 25 -16.10 -5.60 12.42
N PHE A 26 -15.95 -4.34 12.04
CA PHE A 26 -17.04 -3.46 11.67
C PHE A 26 -16.73 -2.76 10.35
N SER A 27 -17.76 -2.27 9.67
CA SER A 27 -17.60 -1.55 8.41
C SER A 27 -17.93 -0.08 8.60
N VAL A 28 -17.09 0.79 8.04
CA VAL A 28 -17.30 2.24 7.99
C VAL A 28 -17.53 2.64 6.55
N SER A 29 -18.59 3.40 6.30
CA SER A 29 -18.87 3.98 4.98
C SER A 29 -18.69 5.49 5.05
N VAL A 30 -17.80 6.03 4.19
CA VAL A 30 -17.54 7.47 4.07
C VAL A 30 -18.23 7.97 2.81
N TRP A 31 -18.97 9.08 2.93
CA TRP A 31 -19.69 9.70 1.83
C TRP A 31 -19.28 11.17 1.72
N PHE A 32 -19.08 11.64 0.50
CA PHE A 32 -18.74 13.04 0.22
C PHE A 32 -19.94 13.70 -0.44
N SER A 33 -20.42 14.80 0.15
CA SER A 33 -21.45 15.64 -0.46
C SER A 33 -20.81 16.86 -1.13
N GLY A 34 -21.19 17.12 -2.38
CA GLY A 34 -20.69 18.26 -3.15
C GLY A 34 -20.19 17.88 -4.54
N ALA A 35 -19.84 18.90 -5.33
CA ALA A 35 -19.29 18.74 -6.67
C ALA A 35 -17.81 19.14 -6.68
N VAL A 36 -16.98 18.30 -7.29
CA VAL A 36 -15.56 18.61 -7.52
C VAL A 36 -15.47 19.44 -8.81
N PRO A 37 -14.79 20.61 -8.78
CA PRO A 37 -14.59 21.41 -9.99
C PRO A 37 -13.91 20.62 -11.10
N ARG A 38 -14.42 20.71 -12.33
CA ARG A 38 -13.95 19.91 -13.49
C ARG A 38 -12.45 20.05 -13.76
N HIS A 39 -11.85 21.20 -13.48
CA HIS A 39 -10.40 21.38 -13.66
C HIS A 39 -9.56 20.54 -12.70
N LEU A 40 -10.10 20.18 -11.52
CA LEU A 40 -9.47 19.29 -10.53
C LEU A 40 -9.81 17.81 -10.72
N ALA A 41 -10.76 17.49 -11.61
CA ALA A 41 -11.22 16.12 -11.85
C ALA A 41 -10.28 15.30 -12.77
N HIS A 42 -9.17 15.88 -13.23
CA HIS A 42 -8.18 15.20 -14.09
C HIS A 42 -7.15 14.38 -13.29
N SER A 43 -7.17 14.50 -11.96
CA SER A 43 -6.28 13.78 -11.04
C SER A 43 -7.10 12.98 -10.04
N ASN A 44 -6.61 11.79 -9.67
CA ASN A 44 -7.11 11.04 -8.52
C ASN A 44 -7.14 11.97 -7.30
N ILE A 45 -8.31 12.12 -6.66
CA ILE A 45 -8.44 12.97 -5.48
C ILE A 45 -7.90 12.18 -4.29
N PRO A 46 -6.79 12.60 -3.64
CA PRO A 46 -6.25 11.87 -2.52
C PRO A 46 -7.23 11.95 -1.34
N ILE A 47 -7.58 10.78 -0.79
CA ILE A 47 -8.41 10.65 0.41
C ILE A 47 -7.54 10.06 1.51
N LYS A 48 -7.35 10.81 2.60
CA LYS A 48 -6.66 10.35 3.81
C LYS A 48 -7.69 9.90 4.84
N ILE A 49 -7.57 8.65 5.30
CA ILE A 49 -8.36 8.10 6.40
C ILE A 49 -7.38 7.70 7.50
N SER A 50 -7.65 8.12 8.73
CA SER A 50 -6.87 7.74 9.91
C SER A 50 -7.75 7.02 10.91
N VAL A 51 -7.28 5.88 11.42
CA VAL A 51 -7.91 5.13 12.50
C VAL A 51 -6.92 5.10 13.67
N SER A 52 -7.38 5.50 14.84
CA SER A 52 -6.57 5.53 16.05
C SER A 52 -7.32 4.84 17.19
N LEU A 53 -6.58 4.18 18.06
CA LEU A 53 -7.08 3.61 19.31
C LEU A 53 -6.65 4.47 20.49
N ASN A 54 -7.41 4.40 21.59
CA ASN A 54 -6.99 4.99 22.84
C ASN A 54 -5.65 4.38 23.27
N GLU A 55 -4.78 5.19 23.90
CA GLU A 55 -3.40 4.82 24.26
C GLU A 55 -3.34 3.51 25.06
N GLU A 56 -4.32 3.30 25.95
CA GLU A 56 -4.45 2.09 26.76
C GLU A 56 -4.64 0.80 25.94
N TYR A 57 -5.13 0.88 24.70
CA TYR A 57 -5.42 -0.28 23.84
C TYR A 57 -4.39 -0.52 22.74
N GLN A 58 -3.49 0.43 22.49
CA GLN A 58 -2.49 0.34 21.41
C GLN A 58 -1.47 -0.80 21.63
N LEU A 59 -1.28 -1.23 22.88
CA LEU A 59 -0.37 -2.34 23.22
C LEU A 59 -0.96 -3.72 22.91
N PHE A 60 -2.27 -3.82 22.75
CA PHE A 60 -2.97 -5.10 22.64
C PHE A 60 -3.46 -5.40 21.23
N THR A 61 -3.63 -4.37 20.39
CA THR A 61 -4.14 -4.56 19.04
C THR A 61 -3.69 -3.45 18.10
N VAL A 62 -3.60 -3.77 16.82
CA VAL A 62 -3.22 -2.86 15.74
C VAL A 62 -4.43 -2.70 14.82
N PRO A 63 -4.89 -1.47 14.53
CA PRO A 63 -5.99 -1.26 13.61
C PRO A 63 -5.58 -1.66 12.19
N VAL A 64 -6.38 -2.51 11.55
CA VAL A 64 -6.20 -2.91 10.15
C VAL A 64 -7.29 -2.25 9.30
N ILE A 65 -6.91 -1.58 8.21
CA ILE A 65 -7.84 -0.95 7.28
C ILE A 65 -7.83 -1.75 5.98
N GLU A 66 -8.97 -2.31 5.63
CA GLU A 66 -9.19 -2.96 4.34
C GLU A 66 -10.02 -2.06 3.43
N ILE A 67 -9.53 -1.78 2.22
CA ILE A 67 -10.21 -0.92 1.25
C ILE A 67 -10.87 -1.79 0.19
N ALA A 68 -12.19 -1.94 0.28
CA ALA A 68 -12.98 -2.59 -0.76
C ALA A 68 -13.57 -1.55 -1.73
N SER A 69 -13.01 -1.46 -2.93
CA SER A 69 -13.57 -0.60 -3.98
C SER A 69 -14.82 -1.25 -4.60
N LYS A 70 -16.01 -0.80 -4.19
CA LYS A 70 -17.26 -1.12 -4.90
C LYS A 70 -17.30 -0.34 -6.21
N ARG A 71 -16.75 -0.88 -7.30
CA ARG A 71 -17.07 -0.36 -8.64
C ARG A 71 -18.57 -0.57 -8.84
N SER A 72 -19.30 0.54 -8.97
CA SER A 72 -20.72 0.55 -9.28
C SER A 72 -20.94 -0.23 -10.57
N ARG A 73 -21.39 -1.48 -10.47
CA ARG A 73 -21.88 -2.22 -11.64
C ARG A 73 -23.18 -1.54 -12.05
N GLU A 74 -23.15 -0.85 -13.18
CA GLU A 74 -24.38 -0.49 -13.87
C GLU A 74 -25.22 -1.76 -14.12
N PRO A 75 -26.55 -1.71 -13.95
CA PRO A 75 -27.42 -2.83 -14.22
C PRO A 75 -27.55 -3.00 -15.73
N SER A 76 -26.68 -3.79 -16.35
CA SER A 76 -26.94 -4.32 -17.68
C SER A 76 -28.07 -5.35 -17.57
N ASN A 77 -29.30 -4.90 -17.80
CA ASN A 77 -30.42 -5.78 -18.09
C ASN A 77 -30.05 -6.67 -19.27
N ASN A 78 -29.99 -7.99 -19.06
CA ASN A 78 -30.58 -8.97 -19.96
C ASN A 78 -30.63 -10.35 -19.29
N VAL A 79 -31.87 -10.82 -19.13
CA VAL A 79 -32.27 -12.13 -18.62
C VAL A 79 -32.14 -13.16 -19.74
N SER A 80 -31.52 -14.32 -19.46
CA SER A 80 -32.03 -15.68 -19.78
C SER A 80 -31.01 -16.79 -19.42
N ASN A 81 -31.23 -17.39 -18.25
CA ASN A 81 -31.25 -18.83 -17.89
C ASN A 81 -30.36 -19.91 -18.56
N LEU A 82 -29.74 -20.69 -17.65
CA LEU A 82 -29.38 -22.14 -17.68
C LEU A 82 -28.23 -22.52 -18.65
N THR A 83 -27.17 -23.26 -18.29
CA THR A 83 -27.02 -24.37 -17.34
C THR A 83 -25.52 -24.70 -17.15
N SER A 84 -25.15 -25.16 -15.95
CA SER A 84 -24.09 -26.12 -15.61
C SER A 84 -22.78 -26.19 -16.43
N SER A 85 -21.68 -25.92 -15.71
CA SER A 85 -20.33 -26.49 -15.89
C SER A 85 -19.62 -26.18 -17.22
N GLN A 86 -18.74 -25.18 -17.17
CA GLN A 86 -17.35 -25.33 -17.60
C GLN A 86 -16.58 -24.11 -17.11
N TYR A 87 -15.53 -24.39 -16.32
CA TYR A 87 -14.54 -23.40 -15.93
C TYR A 87 -13.81 -22.93 -17.19
N GLU A 88 -14.19 -21.77 -17.70
CA GLU A 88 -13.37 -20.99 -18.62
C GLU A 88 -12.82 -19.80 -17.84
N PRO A 89 -11.51 -19.71 -17.62
CA PRO A 89 -10.90 -18.60 -16.89
C PRO A 89 -10.95 -17.36 -17.79
N PHE A 90 -11.98 -16.54 -17.61
CA PHE A 90 -11.99 -15.20 -18.16
C PHE A 90 -10.84 -14.44 -17.51
N SER A 91 -9.77 -14.27 -18.28
CA SER A 91 -8.64 -13.40 -18.01
C SER A 91 -9.18 -11.99 -17.78
N ALA A 92 -9.41 -11.66 -16.51
CA ALA A 92 -9.06 -10.34 -16.06
C ALA A 92 -7.60 -10.15 -16.47
N SER A 93 -7.30 -9.09 -17.22
CA SER A 93 -5.97 -8.49 -17.14
C SER A 93 -5.85 -7.93 -15.72
N ASP A 94 -5.77 -8.85 -14.77
CA ASP A 94 -5.13 -8.68 -13.48
C ASP A 94 -3.73 -8.30 -13.90
N GLY A 95 -3.45 -6.99 -13.92
CA GLY A 95 -2.09 -6.51 -14.01
C GLY A 95 -1.43 -6.85 -12.69
N ASP A 96 -1.29 -8.15 -12.42
CA ASP A 96 -0.47 -8.70 -11.37
C ASP A 96 0.91 -8.13 -11.65
N THR A 97 1.20 -7.04 -10.96
CA THR A 97 2.40 -6.25 -11.20
C THR A 97 3.51 -7.04 -10.55
N SER A 98 3.95 -8.08 -11.26
CA SER A 98 4.93 -9.05 -10.79
C SER A 98 6.11 -8.26 -10.24
N ILE A 99 6.38 -8.44 -8.95
CA ILE A 99 7.49 -7.79 -8.25
C ILE A 99 8.75 -8.54 -8.66
N PRO A 100 9.61 -7.99 -9.54
CA PRO A 100 10.62 -8.77 -10.23
C PRO A 100 11.82 -9.13 -9.34
N PHE A 101 11.92 -8.50 -8.18
CA PHE A 101 13.01 -8.67 -7.21
C PHE A 101 12.62 -9.52 -6.00
N LEU A 102 11.38 -10.06 -5.96
CA LEU A 102 10.94 -10.99 -4.92
C LEU A 102 10.43 -12.31 -5.51
N PRO A 103 10.71 -13.45 -4.85
CA PRO A 103 11.58 -13.60 -3.68
C PRO A 103 13.05 -13.34 -4.04
N LEU A 104 13.87 -13.00 -3.04
CA LEU A 104 15.30 -12.82 -3.26
C LEU A 104 15.94 -14.14 -3.76
N PRO A 105 16.94 -14.07 -4.66
CA PRO A 105 17.70 -15.24 -5.07
C PRO A 105 18.32 -15.95 -3.88
N SER A 106 18.38 -17.28 -3.90
CA SER A 106 19.07 -18.06 -2.84
C SER A 106 20.58 -17.78 -2.75
N THR A 107 21.14 -17.18 -3.81
CA THR A 107 22.52 -16.72 -3.89
C THR A 107 22.72 -15.32 -3.30
N PHE A 108 21.65 -14.63 -2.87
CA PHE A 108 21.75 -13.29 -2.33
C PHE A 108 22.56 -13.28 -1.02
N ASN A 109 23.66 -12.53 -0.99
CA ASN A 109 24.50 -12.38 0.18
C ASN A 109 24.24 -11.02 0.85
N HIS A 110 23.55 -11.04 1.99
CA HIS A 110 23.23 -9.83 2.75
C HIS A 110 24.46 -9.14 3.37
N MET A 111 25.62 -9.80 3.40
CA MET A 111 26.88 -9.21 3.86
C MET A 111 27.68 -8.56 2.73
N ASP A 112 27.22 -8.66 1.48
CA ASP A 112 27.90 -8.14 0.30
C ASP A 112 27.19 -6.88 -0.21
N SER A 113 27.90 -5.75 -0.21
CA SER A 113 27.38 -4.47 -0.68
C SER A 113 27.02 -4.49 -2.16
N ASP A 114 27.70 -5.29 -2.98
CA ASP A 114 27.45 -5.36 -4.42
C ASP A 114 26.10 -6.02 -4.70
N HIS A 115 25.73 -7.02 -3.91
CA HIS A 115 24.40 -7.65 -3.99
C HIS A 115 23.29 -6.67 -3.62
N TRP A 116 23.50 -5.84 -2.59
CA TRP A 116 22.57 -4.76 -2.25
C TRP A 116 22.48 -3.69 -3.34
N ALA A 117 23.61 -3.35 -3.97
CA ALA A 117 23.65 -2.40 -5.08
C ALA A 117 22.83 -2.91 -6.27
N GLU A 118 23.01 -4.17 -6.66
CA GLU A 118 22.23 -4.83 -7.71
C GLU A 118 20.73 -4.84 -7.40
N LEU A 119 20.37 -5.18 -6.15
CA LEU A 119 18.98 -5.15 -5.68
C LEU A 119 18.39 -3.74 -5.77
N SER A 120 19.10 -2.73 -5.25
CA SER A 120 18.64 -1.33 -5.29
C SER A 120 18.45 -0.84 -6.74
N SER A 121 19.32 -1.24 -7.66
CA SER A 121 19.21 -0.91 -9.09
C SER A 121 17.98 -1.58 -9.73
N THR A 122 17.69 -2.83 -9.37
CA THR A 122 16.53 -3.57 -9.86
C THR A 122 15.22 -2.92 -9.38
N ILE A 123 15.15 -2.57 -8.09
CA ILE A 123 13.99 -1.89 -7.51
C ILE A 123 13.82 -0.49 -8.14
N GLN A 124 14.91 0.27 -8.31
CA GLN A 124 14.88 1.57 -8.96
C GLN A 124 14.31 1.47 -10.38
N SER A 125 14.78 0.50 -11.18
CA SER A 125 14.26 0.29 -12.53
C SER A 125 12.76 0.01 -12.49
N TRP A 126 12.32 -0.86 -11.58
CA TRP A 126 10.91 -1.19 -11.43
C TRP A 126 10.05 0.02 -11.03
N LEU A 127 10.49 0.80 -10.04
CA LEU A 127 9.80 2.02 -9.58
C LEU A 127 9.66 3.08 -10.67
N VAL A 128 10.71 3.27 -11.47
CA VAL A 128 10.71 4.25 -12.57
C VAL A 128 9.85 3.78 -13.75
N THR A 129 9.68 2.47 -13.92
CA THR A 129 8.80 1.91 -14.96
C THR A 129 7.32 1.91 -14.55
N LEU A 130 7.00 1.94 -13.26
CA LEU A 130 5.62 2.12 -12.81
C LEU A 130 5.17 3.55 -13.12
N ALA A 131 4.06 3.67 -13.87
CA ALA A 131 3.50 4.97 -14.25
C ALA A 131 2.76 5.69 -13.11
N ASP A 132 2.39 4.96 -12.05
CA ASP A 132 1.57 5.46 -10.95
C ASP A 132 2.34 5.43 -9.62
N THR A 133 2.67 6.61 -9.11
CA THR A 133 3.38 6.81 -7.85
C THR A 133 2.45 6.78 -6.63
N VAL A 134 1.13 6.71 -6.82
CA VAL A 134 0.15 6.69 -5.72
C VAL A 134 -0.30 5.28 -5.35
N THR A 135 0.25 4.25 -6.00
CA THR A 135 -0.06 2.86 -5.69
C THR A 135 0.64 2.42 -4.40
N PRO A 136 0.02 1.53 -3.59
CA PRO A 136 0.68 0.91 -2.45
C PRO A 136 1.98 0.20 -2.83
N GLU A 137 2.02 -0.43 -4.00
CA GLU A 137 3.19 -1.12 -4.55
C GLU A 137 4.35 -0.17 -4.76
N TRP A 138 4.09 1.03 -5.31
CA TRP A 138 5.12 2.04 -5.49
C TRP A 138 5.62 2.57 -4.14
N THR A 139 4.71 2.81 -3.19
CA THR A 139 5.07 3.29 -1.84
C THR A 139 5.96 2.27 -1.12
N TRP A 140 5.53 1.00 -1.09
CA TRP A 140 6.31 -0.07 -0.49
C TRP A 140 7.65 -0.30 -1.22
N GLY A 141 7.65 -0.26 -2.55
CA GLY A 141 8.88 -0.42 -3.32
C GLY A 141 9.87 0.72 -3.11
N ARG A 142 9.39 1.95 -2.89
CA ARG A 142 10.22 3.09 -2.50
C ARG A 142 10.93 2.84 -1.16
N ASP A 143 10.21 2.33 -0.17
CA ASP A 143 10.84 1.95 1.11
C ASP A 143 11.86 0.83 0.90
N ALA A 144 11.51 -0.23 0.15
CA ALA A 144 12.42 -1.32 -0.19
C ALA A 144 13.68 -0.84 -0.92
N PHE A 145 13.54 0.12 -1.84
CA PHE A 145 14.65 0.78 -2.51
C PHE A 145 15.57 1.45 -1.50
N TRP A 146 15.04 2.24 -0.57
CA TRP A 146 15.85 2.95 0.42
C TRP A 146 16.60 2.00 1.35
N TYR A 147 15.97 0.91 1.79
CA TYR A 147 16.66 -0.14 2.54
C TYR A 147 17.85 -0.72 1.77
N ALA A 148 17.63 -1.12 0.52
CA ALA A 148 18.68 -1.72 -0.31
C ALA A 148 19.79 -0.71 -0.65
N PHE A 149 19.44 0.55 -0.92
CA PHE A 149 20.37 1.60 -1.27
C PHE A 149 21.31 1.95 -0.10
N VAL A 150 20.75 2.10 1.10
CA VAL A 150 21.52 2.38 2.32
C VAL A 150 22.42 1.19 2.67
N ALA A 151 21.92 -0.05 2.54
CA ALA A 151 22.72 -1.25 2.76
C ALA A 151 23.90 -1.37 1.76
N ALA A 152 23.71 -0.91 0.52
CA ALA A 152 24.77 -0.84 -0.50
C ALA A 152 25.77 0.31 -0.26
N ASN A 153 25.34 1.38 0.41
CA ASN A 153 26.13 2.60 0.60
C ASN A 153 26.15 3.01 2.09
N PRO A 154 26.91 2.31 2.96
CA PRO A 154 26.89 2.55 4.41
C PRO A 154 27.27 3.97 4.85
N ASP A 155 28.01 4.70 4.02
CA ASP A 155 28.41 6.09 4.32
C ASP A 155 27.32 7.13 3.96
N PHE A 156 26.18 6.73 3.39
CA PHE A 156 25.08 7.65 3.07
C PHE A 156 24.46 8.24 4.36
N PRO A 157 24.16 9.56 4.42
CA PRO A 157 24.28 10.55 3.35
C PRO A 157 25.63 11.29 3.28
N ASN A 158 26.52 11.08 4.26
CA ASN A 158 27.72 11.90 4.50
C ASN A 158 28.97 11.48 3.70
N GLY A 159 28.90 10.39 2.94
CA GLY A 159 29.99 9.86 2.14
C GLY A 159 29.77 9.92 0.64
N LYS A 160 30.50 9.07 -0.08
CA LYS A 160 30.33 8.89 -1.52
C LYS A 160 29.38 7.73 -1.77
N TRP A 161 28.41 7.94 -2.65
CA TRP A 161 27.40 6.96 -2.99
C TRP A 161 27.03 7.07 -4.47
N ALA A 162 26.48 6.00 -5.02
CA ALA A 162 26.05 5.96 -6.41
C ALA A 162 24.79 6.83 -6.63
N PHE A 163 24.76 7.64 -7.68
CA PHE A 163 23.58 8.46 -7.98
C PHE A 163 22.32 7.59 -8.14
N TRP A 164 21.27 7.92 -7.38
CA TRP A 164 19.94 7.37 -7.62
C TRP A 164 19.11 8.28 -8.53
N ASN A 165 18.02 7.73 -9.07
CA ASN A 165 17.11 8.48 -9.92
C ASN A 165 16.27 9.47 -9.08
N PRO A 166 16.31 10.78 -9.36
CA PRO A 166 15.61 11.79 -8.55
C PRO A 166 14.07 11.69 -8.62
N SER A 167 13.51 10.89 -9.53
CA SER A 167 12.09 10.53 -9.52
C SER A 167 11.69 9.69 -8.30
N ILE A 168 12.67 9.11 -7.58
CA ILE A 168 12.47 8.47 -6.28
C ILE A 168 12.78 9.51 -5.19
N PRO A 169 11.75 10.05 -4.53
CA PRO A 169 11.93 11.08 -3.52
C PRO A 169 12.52 10.47 -2.23
N LEU A 170 13.27 11.30 -1.49
CA LEU A 170 13.71 11.04 -0.12
C LEU A 170 12.54 11.18 0.85
N GLU A 171 11.56 10.30 0.70
CA GLU A 171 10.32 10.25 1.48
C GLU A 171 10.03 8.81 1.86
N GLY A 172 9.42 8.64 3.04
CA GLY A 172 9.14 7.33 3.62
C GLY A 172 9.74 7.21 5.02
N GLN A 173 9.05 6.46 5.89
CA GLN A 173 9.35 6.40 7.32
C GLN A 173 10.83 6.07 7.59
N PHE A 174 11.38 5.10 6.87
CA PHE A 174 12.76 4.68 7.06
C PHE A 174 13.77 5.77 6.66
N ILE A 175 13.64 6.33 5.45
CA ILE A 175 14.66 7.23 4.94
C ILE A 175 14.62 8.58 5.65
N GLU A 176 13.44 9.07 6.01
CA GLU A 176 13.26 10.31 6.78
C GLU A 176 13.87 10.23 8.18
N GLU A 177 13.90 9.05 8.80
CA GLU A 177 14.60 8.83 10.08
C GLU A 177 16.12 8.65 9.91
N TRP A 178 16.57 8.24 8.72
CA TRP A 178 17.98 7.95 8.43
C TRP A 178 18.81 9.20 8.12
N VAL A 179 18.25 10.15 7.35
CA VAL A 179 18.92 11.40 6.95
C VAL A 179 18.81 12.51 7.98
#